data_AF-A0A2T5I4C1-F1
#
_entry.id   AF-A0A2T5I4C1-F1
#
_cell.length_a   1.000
_cell.length_b   1.000
_cell.length_c   1.000
_cell.angle_alpha   90.00
_cell.angle_beta   90.00
_cell.angle_gamma   90.00
#
_symmetry.space_group_name_H-M   'P 1'
#
loop_
_entity.id
_entity.type
_entity.pdbx_description
1 polymer ?
#
loop_
_entity_poly.entity_id
_entity_poly.type
_entity_poly.pdbx_seq_one_letter_code
_entity_poly.pdbx_strand_id
1 'polypeptide(L)'
;MTRQILTVFASDPGKGGKGGKGGEFPITNAEFIASVFQQIPQGAFAAVCSKPGDPTLGGWIATPANQGIQSLSANHNNYVGCSSFFPGDDGSFKARKDRFAAFHFLMLDDIGTKVPFERLGSFELSWLIETSPGNYQGGIILANPISDAAGAVRLLTAVIDAGLCDPGAAGPLSRWARLPVAVNGKPKHKDNLGEPFHCCLTEWRPEKRYTPHEILARLELERAPGRRPKHSKTPSVKRSEWDDAHDVLMP
;
A
#
# COMPACT_ATOMS: atom_id res chain seq x y z
N MET A 1 19.77 29.56 -22.99
CA MET A 1 20.11 28.17 -22.63
C MET A 1 18.91 27.30 -22.95
N THR A 2 19.08 26.45 -23.94
CA THR A 2 18.01 25.77 -24.68
C THR A 2 17.46 24.59 -23.89
N ARG A 3 16.15 24.57 -23.61
CA ARG A 3 15.46 23.41 -23.04
C ARG A 3 15.40 22.31 -24.09
N GLN A 4 16.04 21.18 -23.80
CA GLN A 4 15.99 19.98 -24.62
C GLN A 4 14.65 19.29 -24.34
N ILE A 5 13.77 19.29 -25.35
CA ILE A 5 12.49 18.57 -25.33
C ILE A 5 12.83 17.09 -25.52
N LEU A 6 12.59 16.26 -24.49
CA LEU A 6 12.74 14.81 -24.59
C LEU A 6 11.56 14.25 -25.38
N THR A 7 11.87 13.62 -26.51
CA THR A 7 10.94 12.90 -27.37
C THR A 7 10.27 11.76 -26.61
N VAL A 8 8.95 11.80 -26.50
CA VAL A 8 8.12 10.72 -25.95
C VAL A 8 8.02 9.62 -27.01
N PHE A 9 8.51 8.43 -26.70
CA PHE A 9 8.22 7.23 -27.50
C PHE A 9 6.80 6.76 -27.17
N ALA A 10 5.92 6.75 -28.16
CA ALA A 10 4.61 6.14 -28.07
C ALA A 10 4.77 4.61 -27.99
N SER A 11 4.51 4.03 -26.83
CA SER A 11 4.22 2.60 -26.72
C SER A 11 2.73 2.40 -26.99
N ASP A 12 2.43 1.61 -28.01
CA ASP A 12 1.08 1.25 -28.45
C ASP A 12 0.26 0.64 -27.29
N PRO A 13 -0.98 1.12 -27.02
CA PRO A 13 -1.82 0.48 -26.03
C PRO A 13 -2.38 -0.81 -26.62
N GLY A 14 -1.78 -1.94 -26.23
CA GLY A 14 -2.38 -3.25 -26.45
C GLY A 14 -3.81 -3.27 -25.88
N LYS A 15 -4.76 -3.82 -26.64
CA LYS A 15 -6.19 -3.90 -26.27
C LYS A 15 -6.34 -4.62 -24.93
N GLY A 16 -6.50 -3.85 -23.85
CA GLY A 16 -6.79 -4.33 -22.50
C GLY A 16 -8.28 -4.52 -22.26
N GLY A 17 -8.63 -5.37 -21.28
CA GLY A 17 -9.99 -5.56 -20.80
C GLY A 17 -10.65 -4.25 -20.33
N LYS A 18 -11.97 -4.24 -20.17
CA LYS A 18 -12.74 -3.04 -19.77
C LYS A 18 -12.30 -2.55 -18.37
N GLY A 19 -11.31 -1.66 -18.33
CA GLY A 19 -10.88 -0.93 -17.13
C GLY A 19 -11.92 0.12 -16.69
N GLY A 20 -11.68 0.71 -15.52
CA GLY A 20 -12.49 1.80 -14.98
C GLY A 20 -12.61 2.98 -15.94
N LYS A 21 -13.80 3.59 -16.03
CA LYS A 21 -14.03 4.83 -16.80
C LYS A 21 -13.68 6.07 -15.96
N GLY A 22 -12.40 6.29 -15.63
CA GLY A 22 -12.01 7.45 -14.82
C GLY A 22 -10.60 7.94 -15.06
N GLY A 23 -10.46 9.16 -15.60
CA GLY A 23 -9.21 9.93 -15.67
C GLY A 23 -8.12 9.36 -16.58
N GLU A 24 -7.99 9.85 -17.81
CA GLU A 24 -6.79 9.64 -18.61
C GLU A 24 -5.64 10.49 -18.03
N PHE A 25 -5.05 10.06 -16.92
CA PHE A 25 -3.74 10.53 -16.49
C PHE A 25 -2.70 9.59 -17.10
N PRO A 26 -2.08 9.94 -18.26
CA PRO A 26 -1.03 9.12 -18.85
C PRO A 26 0.26 9.24 -18.03
N ILE A 27 0.27 8.67 -16.83
CA ILE A 27 1.43 8.62 -15.95
C ILE A 27 1.96 7.20 -15.87
N THR A 28 3.27 7.06 -16.05
CA THR A 28 3.97 5.79 -15.86
C THR A 28 4.17 5.50 -14.37
N ASN A 29 4.37 4.23 -14.02
CA ASN A 29 4.74 3.87 -12.64
C ASN A 29 6.04 4.57 -12.20
N ALA A 30 6.98 4.81 -13.12
CA ALA A 30 8.22 5.51 -12.83
C ALA A 30 7.96 6.97 -12.39
N GLU A 31 7.13 7.69 -13.15
CA GLU A 31 6.76 9.07 -12.86
C GLU A 31 5.92 9.17 -11.57
N PHE A 32 5.01 8.22 -11.34
CA PHE A 32 4.25 8.16 -10.09
C PHE A 32 5.18 7.99 -8.89
N ILE A 33 6.10 7.03 -8.93
CA ILE A 33 7.05 6.76 -7.85
C ILE A 33 7.96 7.97 -7.63
N ALA A 34 8.54 8.55 -8.69
CA ALA A 34 9.39 9.73 -8.59
C ALA A 34 8.64 10.94 -8.01
N SER A 35 7.35 11.09 -8.36
CA SER A 35 6.51 12.15 -7.83
C SER A 35 6.18 11.93 -6.36
N VAL A 36 5.89 10.71 -5.91
CA VAL A 36 5.58 10.42 -4.50
C VAL A 36 6.83 10.54 -3.62
N PHE A 37 7.94 9.94 -4.04
CA PHE A 37 9.16 9.77 -3.25
C PHE A 37 10.22 10.85 -3.54
N GLN A 38 9.89 12.10 -3.29
CA GLN A 38 10.81 13.23 -3.52
C GLN A 38 11.96 13.32 -2.51
N GLN A 39 11.79 12.75 -1.31
CA GLN A 39 12.75 12.85 -0.21
C GLN A 39 13.00 11.47 0.38
N ILE A 40 13.94 10.71 -0.19
CA ILE A 40 14.34 9.41 0.39
C ILE A 40 15.64 9.61 1.20
N PRO A 41 15.73 9.08 2.44
CA PRO A 41 16.99 9.07 3.19
C PRO A 41 18.14 8.48 2.38
N GLN A 42 19.34 9.07 2.48
CA GLN A 42 20.51 8.61 1.74
C GLN A 42 20.79 7.12 2.00
N GLY A 43 20.98 6.35 0.92
CA GLY A 43 21.23 4.91 1.00
C GLY A 43 19.97 4.05 1.16
N ALA A 44 18.78 4.64 1.32
CA ALA A 44 17.51 3.94 1.31
C ALA A 44 16.86 3.98 -0.08
N PHE A 45 15.90 3.09 -0.31
CA PHE A 45 15.14 3.01 -1.56
C PHE A 45 13.66 2.78 -1.29
N ALA A 46 12.80 3.35 -2.13
CA ALA A 46 11.42 2.89 -2.24
C ALA A 46 11.42 1.43 -2.72
N ALA A 47 10.49 0.63 -2.21
CA ALA A 47 10.34 -0.76 -2.60
C ALA A 47 9.25 -0.91 -3.64
N VAL A 48 9.49 -1.71 -4.68
CA VAL A 48 8.47 -2.13 -5.65
C VAL A 48 8.32 -3.65 -5.64
N CYS A 49 7.14 -4.13 -6.02
CA CYS A 49 6.84 -5.55 -6.19
C CYS A 49 5.97 -5.74 -7.43
N SER A 50 6.30 -6.71 -8.29
CA SER A 50 5.54 -7.04 -9.49
C SER A 50 5.21 -8.53 -9.50
N LYS A 51 3.93 -8.86 -9.71
CA LYS A 51 3.47 -10.26 -9.70
C LYS A 51 2.60 -10.56 -10.94
N PRO A 52 2.97 -11.54 -11.78
CA PRO A 52 2.07 -12.05 -12.82
C PRO A 52 0.91 -12.85 -12.20
N GLY A 53 -0.20 -12.98 -12.93
CA GLY A 53 -1.30 -13.89 -12.56
C GLY A 53 -2.02 -13.50 -11.26
N ASP A 54 -2.32 -14.48 -10.41
CA ASP A 54 -3.03 -14.26 -9.15
C ASP A 54 -2.09 -13.72 -8.05
N PRO A 55 -2.28 -12.48 -7.57
CA PRO A 55 -1.42 -11.90 -6.54
C PRO A 55 -1.54 -12.58 -5.17
N THR A 56 -2.52 -13.46 -4.92
CA THR A 56 -2.61 -14.22 -3.66
C THR A 56 -1.65 -15.40 -3.60
N LEU A 57 -1.05 -15.78 -4.73
CA LEU A 57 -0.07 -16.88 -4.80
C LEU A 57 1.36 -16.36 -4.60
N GLY A 58 2.18 -17.10 -3.85
CA GLY A 58 3.58 -16.77 -3.61
C GLY A 58 3.81 -15.56 -2.68
N GLY A 59 5.09 -15.18 -2.53
CA GLY A 59 5.52 -14.10 -1.65
C GLY A 59 5.43 -12.69 -2.26
N TRP A 60 5.86 -11.71 -1.46
CA TRP A 60 6.01 -10.31 -1.87
C TRP A 60 7.51 -9.99 -1.97
N ILE A 61 8.09 -10.22 -3.14
CA ILE A 61 9.51 -9.96 -3.39
C ILE A 61 9.68 -8.46 -3.60
N ALA A 62 10.43 -7.82 -2.71
CA ALA A 62 10.74 -6.40 -2.80
C ALA A 62 12.00 -6.19 -3.64
N THR A 63 11.94 -5.24 -4.57
CA THR A 63 13.10 -4.77 -5.34
C THR A 63 13.26 -3.26 -5.12
N PRO A 64 14.50 -2.73 -5.02
CA PRO A 64 14.73 -1.30 -5.01
C PRO A 64 14.12 -0.65 -6.26
N ALA A 65 13.38 0.45 -6.13
CA ALA A 65 12.68 1.07 -7.25
C ALA A 65 13.64 1.46 -8.40
N ASN A 66 14.83 1.94 -8.10
CA ASN A 66 15.86 2.29 -9.09
C ASN A 66 16.34 1.09 -9.96
N GLN A 67 16.09 -0.13 -9.52
CA GLN A 67 16.40 -1.36 -10.26
C GLN A 67 15.13 -2.01 -10.84
N GLY A 68 14.05 -2.03 -10.05
CA GLY A 68 12.85 -2.80 -10.35
C GLY A 68 11.82 -2.09 -11.25
N ILE A 69 11.89 -0.77 -11.41
CA ILE A 69 10.91 0.00 -12.21
C ILE A 69 10.80 -0.52 -13.65
N GLN A 70 11.93 -0.90 -14.26
CA GLN A 70 11.95 -1.40 -15.64
C GLN A 70 11.26 -2.77 -15.80
N SER A 71 11.06 -3.50 -14.70
CA SER A 71 10.40 -4.81 -14.68
C SER A 71 8.90 -4.72 -14.36
N LEU A 72 8.35 -3.51 -14.18
CA LEU A 72 6.93 -3.30 -13.87
C LEU A 72 6.07 -3.38 -15.15
N SER A 73 5.86 -4.61 -15.65
CA SER A 73 4.97 -4.87 -16.78
C SER A 73 3.54 -4.38 -16.52
N ALA A 74 2.91 -3.73 -17.50
CA ALA A 74 1.54 -3.24 -17.38
C ALA A 74 0.51 -4.36 -17.13
N ASN A 75 0.83 -5.61 -17.49
CA ASN A 75 -0.02 -6.78 -17.32
C ASN A 75 0.22 -7.51 -15.98
N HIS A 76 1.02 -6.93 -15.08
CA HIS A 76 1.27 -7.49 -13.76
C HIS A 76 0.51 -6.74 -12.66
N ASN A 77 0.34 -7.41 -11.54
CA ASN A 77 -0.02 -6.76 -10.30
C ASN A 77 1.22 -6.00 -9.81
N ASN A 78 1.25 -4.69 -10.04
CA ASN A 78 2.35 -3.83 -9.63
C ASN A 78 2.01 -3.07 -8.36
N TYR A 79 3.00 -3.00 -7.46
CA TYR A 79 2.86 -2.38 -6.16
C TYR A 79 4.10 -1.57 -5.78
N VAL A 80 3.89 -0.60 -4.90
CA VAL A 80 4.93 0.18 -4.24
C VAL A 80 4.70 0.17 -2.73
N GLY A 81 5.79 0.08 -1.95
CA GLY A 81 5.71 0.15 -0.50
C GLY A 81 5.37 1.56 -0.02
N CYS A 82 4.66 1.72 1.10
CA CYS A 82 4.38 3.04 1.70
C CYS A 82 5.64 3.71 2.31
N SER A 83 6.69 2.92 2.50
CA SER A 83 7.96 3.33 3.12
C SER A 83 9.15 3.08 2.20
N SER A 84 10.27 3.73 2.50
CA SER A 84 11.59 3.38 2.00
C SER A 84 12.35 2.51 3.01
N PHE A 85 13.29 1.73 2.50
CA PHE A 85 14.07 0.78 3.29
C PHE A 85 15.55 0.85 2.95
N PHE A 86 16.40 0.57 3.94
CA PHE A 86 17.82 0.33 3.72
C PHE A 86 18.06 -1.09 3.20
N PRO A 87 19.05 -1.30 2.30
CA PRO A 87 19.52 -2.64 2.01
C PRO A 87 20.12 -3.31 3.26
N GLY A 88 20.16 -4.64 3.26
CA GLY A 88 20.90 -5.42 4.24
C GLY A 88 22.40 -5.35 3.99
N ASP A 89 23.18 -5.69 5.01
CA ASP A 89 24.65 -5.72 4.93
C ASP A 89 25.16 -6.79 3.93
N ASP A 90 24.32 -7.80 3.65
CA ASP A 90 24.52 -8.83 2.63
C ASP A 90 24.14 -8.38 1.21
N GLY A 91 23.76 -7.10 1.04
CA GLY A 91 23.25 -6.55 -0.21
C GLY A 91 21.81 -6.96 -0.54
N SER A 92 21.14 -7.78 0.31
CA SER A 92 19.75 -8.16 0.08
C SER A 92 18.81 -6.98 0.35
N PHE A 93 17.75 -6.85 -0.45
CA PHE A 93 16.75 -5.80 -0.25
C PHE A 93 15.42 -6.39 0.19
N LYS A 94 14.93 -5.97 1.35
CA LYS A 94 13.71 -6.50 1.97
C LYS A 94 12.89 -5.37 2.57
N ALA A 95 11.60 -5.30 2.21
CA ALA A 95 10.65 -4.37 2.82
C ALA A 95 10.21 -4.88 4.20
N ARG A 96 11.05 -4.66 5.23
CA ARG A 96 10.85 -5.16 6.59
C ARG A 96 11.03 -4.04 7.62
N LYS A 97 10.43 -4.23 8.81
CA LYS A 97 10.45 -3.25 9.90
C LYS A 97 11.88 -2.91 10.37
N ASP A 98 12.78 -3.89 10.43
CA ASP A 98 14.18 -3.71 10.84
C ASP A 98 15.03 -2.94 9.82
N ARG A 99 14.52 -2.78 8.60
CA ARG A 99 15.16 -2.03 7.51
C ARG A 99 14.44 -0.72 7.18
N PHE A 100 13.42 -0.36 7.96
CA PHE A 100 12.66 0.87 7.76
C PHE A 100 13.57 2.10 7.78
N ALA A 101 13.43 2.96 6.76
CA ALA A 101 14.16 4.21 6.68
C ALA A 101 13.23 5.41 6.90
N ALA A 102 12.13 5.49 6.15
CA ALA A 102 11.12 6.52 6.35
C ALA A 102 9.78 6.12 5.72
N PHE A 103 8.69 6.65 6.28
CA PHE A 103 7.31 6.50 5.80
C PHE A 103 6.95 7.71 4.94
N HIS A 104 6.43 7.50 3.72
CA HIS A 104 6.31 8.57 2.71
C HIS A 104 4.87 8.96 2.40
N PHE A 105 3.95 8.00 2.46
CA PHE A 105 2.54 8.27 2.23
C PHE A 105 1.69 7.30 3.02
N LEU A 106 0.49 7.75 3.39
CA LEU A 106 -0.54 6.92 3.98
C LEU A 106 -1.47 6.42 2.87
N MET A 107 -1.74 5.11 2.87
CA MET A 107 -2.70 4.48 1.96
C MET A 107 -4.00 4.18 2.71
N LEU A 108 -5.10 4.71 2.21
CA LEU A 108 -6.46 4.33 2.57
C LEU A 108 -6.92 3.22 1.61
N ASP A 109 -7.46 2.14 2.16
CA ASP A 109 -7.82 0.94 1.39
C ASP A 109 -9.34 0.77 1.37
N ASP A 110 -9.83 0.08 0.35
CA ASP A 110 -11.24 -0.26 0.16
C ASP A 110 -12.22 0.95 0.19
N ILE A 111 -11.78 2.11 -0.33
CA ILE A 111 -12.66 3.26 -0.55
C ILE A 111 -13.69 2.93 -1.62
N GLY A 112 -14.95 3.33 -1.43
CA GLY A 112 -16.08 3.02 -2.31
C GLY A 112 -16.78 1.68 -1.98
N THR A 113 -16.13 0.78 -1.23
CA THR A 113 -16.74 -0.49 -0.79
C THR A 113 -16.88 -0.60 0.71
N LYS A 114 -15.77 -0.68 1.46
CA LYS A 114 -15.78 -0.75 2.93
C LYS A 114 -15.75 0.64 3.58
N VAL A 115 -15.11 1.59 2.91
CA VAL A 115 -15.01 2.98 3.36
C VAL A 115 -15.78 3.86 2.37
N PRO A 116 -16.97 4.39 2.75
CA PRO A 116 -17.71 5.32 1.91
C PRO A 116 -16.91 6.60 1.63
N PHE A 117 -17.03 7.17 0.43
CA PHE A 117 -16.31 8.39 0.04
C PHE A 117 -16.64 9.58 0.97
N GLU A 118 -17.88 9.64 1.45
CA GLU A 118 -18.38 10.69 2.35
C GLU A 118 -17.60 10.76 3.66
N ARG A 119 -16.96 9.65 4.07
CA ARG A 119 -16.10 9.61 5.26
C ARG A 119 -14.85 10.48 5.12
N LEU A 120 -14.43 10.80 3.90
CA LEU A 120 -13.32 11.71 3.64
C LEU A 120 -13.74 13.18 3.75
N GLY A 121 -15.04 13.48 3.76
CA GLY A 121 -15.55 14.85 3.81
C GLY A 121 -14.97 15.69 2.67
N SER A 122 -14.37 16.84 3.01
CA SER A 122 -13.67 17.71 2.07
C SER A 122 -12.16 17.42 1.95
N PHE A 123 -11.68 16.31 2.50
CA PHE A 123 -10.27 15.96 2.44
C PHE A 123 -9.87 15.57 1.02
N GLU A 124 -8.96 16.33 0.41
CA GLU A 124 -8.46 16.05 -0.93
C GLU A 124 -7.31 15.03 -0.89
N LEU A 125 -7.51 13.87 -1.50
CA LEU A 125 -6.44 12.88 -1.66
C LEU A 125 -5.38 13.38 -2.66
N SER A 126 -4.13 12.97 -2.42
CA SER A 126 -3.01 13.20 -3.33
C SER A 126 -3.12 12.34 -4.59
N TRP A 127 -3.71 11.16 -4.46
CA TRP A 127 -4.05 10.28 -5.57
C TRP A 127 -5.17 9.32 -5.21
N LEU A 128 -5.87 8.82 -6.23
CA LEU A 128 -6.93 7.82 -6.09
C LEU A 128 -6.84 6.82 -7.23
N ILE A 129 -6.65 5.54 -6.92
CA ILE A 129 -6.52 4.45 -7.90
C ILE A 129 -7.70 3.49 -7.74
N GLU A 130 -8.48 3.32 -8.81
CA GLU A 130 -9.47 2.24 -8.89
C GLU A 130 -8.74 0.91 -9.07
N THR A 131 -8.94 -0.02 -8.13
CA THR A 131 -8.26 -1.32 -8.09
C THR A 131 -9.16 -2.48 -8.54
N SER A 132 -10.47 -2.27 -8.51
CA SER A 132 -11.52 -3.10 -9.12
C SER A 132 -12.77 -2.22 -9.26
N PRO A 133 -13.82 -2.64 -10.00
CA PRO A 133 -15.00 -1.80 -10.21
C PRO A 133 -15.59 -1.26 -8.91
N GLY A 134 -15.58 0.07 -8.75
CA GLY A 134 -16.11 0.77 -7.57
C GLY A 134 -15.27 0.64 -6.29
N ASN A 135 -14.06 0.07 -6.35
CA ASN A 135 -13.16 -0.07 -5.21
C ASN A 135 -11.82 0.63 -5.44
N TYR A 136 -11.44 1.48 -4.50
CA TYR A 136 -10.32 2.39 -4.67
C TYR A 136 -9.31 2.31 -3.54
N GLN A 137 -8.05 2.59 -3.88
CA GLN A 137 -7.00 2.95 -2.94
C GLN A 137 -6.73 4.44 -3.05
N GLY A 138 -6.75 5.13 -1.92
CA GLY A 138 -6.48 6.56 -1.81
C GLY A 138 -5.14 6.82 -1.14
N GLY A 139 -4.39 7.78 -1.65
CA GLY A 139 -3.10 8.17 -1.10
C GLY A 139 -3.08 9.55 -0.50
N ILE A 140 -2.39 9.67 0.63
CA ILE A 140 -2.07 10.93 1.28
C ILE A 140 -0.54 11.01 1.37
N ILE A 141 0.07 11.79 0.48
CA ILE A 141 1.52 12.00 0.46
C ILE A 141 1.93 12.90 1.61
N LEU A 142 2.98 12.52 2.33
CA LEU A 142 3.50 13.34 3.43
C LEU A 142 4.35 14.49 2.88
N ALA A 143 4.20 15.67 3.49
CA ALA A 143 5.00 16.85 3.19
C ALA A 143 6.49 16.60 3.48
N ASN A 144 6.75 15.93 4.61
CA ASN A 144 8.07 15.40 4.96
C ASN A 144 7.89 13.93 5.38
N PRO A 145 8.75 13.02 4.92
CA PRO A 145 8.66 11.61 5.29
C PRO A 145 8.97 11.44 6.79
N ILE A 146 8.28 10.50 7.45
CA ILE A 146 8.47 10.23 8.89
C ILE A 146 9.55 9.16 9.04
N SER A 147 10.70 9.51 9.64
CA SER A 147 11.76 8.57 9.99
C SER A 147 11.57 7.90 11.35
N ASP A 148 10.75 8.48 12.24
CA ASP A 148 10.33 7.82 13.49
C ASP A 148 9.30 6.73 13.20
N ALA A 149 9.76 5.47 13.20
CA ALA A 149 8.91 4.31 13.03
C ALA A 149 7.70 4.33 13.99
N ALA A 150 7.88 4.74 15.24
CA ALA A 150 6.79 4.76 16.21
C ALA A 150 5.74 5.83 15.83
N GLY A 151 6.17 7.01 15.39
CA GLY A 151 5.31 8.08 14.88
C GLY A 151 4.51 7.67 13.66
N ALA A 152 5.14 7.01 12.68
CA ALA A 152 4.44 6.49 11.51
C ALA A 152 3.39 5.43 11.88
N VAL A 153 3.72 4.53 12.83
CA VAL A 153 2.74 3.55 13.35
C VAL A 153 1.57 4.26 14.04
N ARG A 154 1.82 5.24 14.90
CA ARG A 154 0.75 6.00 15.58
C ARG A 154 -0.22 6.65 14.60
N LEU A 155 0.30 7.29 13.54
CA LEU A 155 -0.52 7.91 12.51
C LEU A 155 -1.41 6.88 11.80
N LEU A 156 -0.84 5.75 11.37
CA LEU A 156 -1.62 4.71 10.70
C LEU A 156 -2.68 4.08 11.63
N THR A 157 -2.32 3.83 12.89
CA THR A 157 -3.27 3.32 13.89
C THR A 157 -4.44 4.27 14.08
N ALA A 158 -4.21 5.59 14.15
CA ALA A 158 -5.29 6.57 14.28
C ALA A 158 -6.28 6.51 13.09
N VAL A 159 -5.77 6.34 11.87
CA VAL A 159 -6.59 6.22 10.65
C VAL A 159 -7.40 4.92 10.65
N ILE A 160 -6.77 3.81 11.04
CA ILE A 160 -7.44 2.49 11.15
C ILE A 160 -8.53 2.54 12.24
N ASP A 161 -8.22 3.11 13.41
CA ASP A 161 -9.15 3.21 14.53
C ASP A 161 -10.37 4.11 14.20
N ALA A 162 -10.17 5.10 13.34
CA ALA A 162 -11.27 5.90 12.77
C ALA A 162 -12.07 5.15 11.70
N GLY A 163 -11.66 3.93 11.29
CA GLY A 163 -12.35 3.14 10.28
C GLY A 163 -12.24 3.71 8.86
N LEU A 164 -11.16 4.46 8.58
CA LEU A 164 -10.85 5.00 7.25
C LEU A 164 -9.94 4.08 6.43
N CYS A 165 -9.46 2.99 7.03
CA CYS A 165 -8.64 2.00 6.36
C CYS A 165 -8.79 0.63 7.05
N ASP A 166 -8.78 -0.46 6.27
CA ASP A 166 -8.84 -1.81 6.81
C ASP A 166 -7.57 -2.11 7.65
N PRO A 167 -7.71 -2.73 8.85
CA PRO A 167 -6.57 -3.25 9.63
C PRO A 167 -5.75 -4.34 8.92
N GLY A 168 -6.23 -4.86 7.79
CA GLY A 168 -5.70 -5.98 7.02
C GLY A 168 -4.25 -5.80 6.52
N ALA A 169 -3.43 -6.74 7.00
CA ALA A 169 -2.20 -7.34 6.47
C ALA A 169 -0.94 -6.49 6.16
N ALA A 170 0.19 -7.07 6.56
CA ALA A 170 1.57 -6.56 6.62
C ALA A 170 1.76 -5.39 7.61
N GLY A 171 2.88 -5.40 8.33
CA GLY A 171 3.14 -4.40 9.38
C GLY A 171 2.91 -2.97 8.87
N PRO A 172 2.47 -2.04 9.74
CA PRO A 172 2.06 -0.68 9.35
C PRO A 172 3.06 0.05 8.44
N LEU A 173 4.35 -0.26 8.58
CA LEU A 173 5.45 0.37 7.85
C LEU A 173 5.82 -0.34 6.54
N SER A 174 5.25 -1.50 6.23
CA SER A 174 5.60 -2.32 5.06
C SER A 174 4.37 -2.66 4.20
N ARG A 175 3.35 -1.80 4.21
CA ARG A 175 2.15 -1.97 3.38
C ARG A 175 2.45 -1.67 1.92
N TRP A 176 1.81 -2.45 1.04
CA TRP A 176 1.93 -2.36 -0.41
C TRP A 176 0.69 -1.67 -1.00
N ALA A 177 0.91 -0.55 -1.70
CA ALA A 177 -0.11 0.14 -2.46
C ALA A 177 -0.06 -0.28 -3.94
N ARG A 178 -1.21 -0.33 -4.60
CA ARG A 178 -1.30 -0.55 -6.04
C ARG A 178 -0.67 0.61 -6.79
N LEU A 179 0.01 0.31 -7.90
CA LEU A 179 0.51 1.33 -8.81
C LEU A 179 -0.50 1.63 -9.94
N PRO A 180 -0.46 2.83 -10.56
CA PRO A 180 -1.39 3.23 -11.62
C PRO A 180 -1.42 2.27 -12.81
N VAL A 181 -0.24 1.85 -13.29
CA VAL A 181 -0.10 0.93 -14.40
C VAL A 181 0.04 -0.49 -13.83
N ALA A 182 -1.10 -1.12 -13.55
CA ALA A 182 -1.18 -2.45 -12.97
C ALA A 182 -2.49 -3.14 -13.36
N VAL A 183 -2.53 -4.46 -13.18
CA VAL A 183 -3.80 -5.23 -13.18
C VAL A 183 -4.15 -5.72 -11.78
N ASN A 184 -5.41 -6.10 -11.60
CA ASN A 184 -5.89 -6.91 -10.49
C ASN A 184 -6.15 -8.33 -11.00
N GLY A 185 -5.12 -9.17 -10.89
CA GLY A 185 -5.14 -10.54 -11.41
C GLY A 185 -5.87 -11.57 -10.55
N LYS A 186 -6.57 -11.15 -9.48
CA LYS A 186 -7.38 -12.08 -8.66
C LYS A 186 -8.47 -12.71 -9.54
N PRO A 187 -8.72 -14.04 -9.47
CA PRO A 187 -9.66 -14.73 -10.33
C PRO A 187 -11.06 -14.09 -10.39
N LYS A 188 -11.57 -13.60 -9.25
CA LYS A 188 -12.89 -12.96 -9.16
C LYS A 188 -13.04 -11.61 -9.89
N HIS A 189 -11.93 -11.02 -10.34
CA HIS A 189 -11.90 -9.74 -11.05
C HIS A 189 -11.53 -9.91 -12.53
N LYS A 190 -11.49 -11.15 -13.01
CA LYS A 190 -11.37 -11.43 -14.44
C LYS A 190 -12.74 -11.30 -15.11
N ASP A 191 -12.76 -10.80 -16.33
CA ASP A 191 -13.97 -10.76 -17.13
C ASP A 191 -14.30 -12.13 -17.77
N ASN A 192 -15.35 -12.18 -18.60
CA ASN A 192 -15.79 -13.40 -19.27
C ASN A 192 -14.76 -13.96 -20.28
N LEU A 193 -13.78 -13.16 -20.68
CA LEU A 193 -12.66 -13.57 -21.55
C LEU A 193 -11.43 -13.98 -20.73
N GLY A 194 -11.48 -13.87 -19.41
CA GLY A 194 -10.37 -14.17 -18.51
C GLY A 194 -9.39 -13.00 -18.34
N GLU A 195 -9.69 -11.83 -18.92
CA GLU A 195 -8.84 -10.65 -18.83
C GLU A 195 -8.96 -10.01 -17.45
N PRO A 196 -7.84 -9.66 -16.79
CA PRO A 196 -7.88 -9.05 -15.47
C PRO A 196 -8.36 -7.59 -15.54
N PHE A 197 -8.90 -7.09 -14.42
CA PHE A 197 -9.22 -5.67 -14.32
C PHE A 197 -7.95 -4.80 -14.35
N HIS A 198 -7.90 -3.82 -15.26
CA HIS A 198 -6.82 -2.84 -15.29
C HIS A 198 -7.08 -1.76 -14.25
N CYS A 199 -6.12 -1.58 -13.34
CA CYS A 199 -6.17 -0.50 -12.36
C CYS A 199 -6.10 0.85 -13.09
N CYS A 200 -6.75 1.85 -12.52
CA CYS A 200 -6.89 3.15 -13.17
C CYS A 200 -6.66 4.28 -12.17
N LEU A 201 -5.77 5.22 -12.50
CA LEU A 201 -5.60 6.43 -11.70
C LEU A 201 -6.73 7.40 -12.02
N THR A 202 -7.58 7.66 -11.04
CA THR A 202 -8.79 8.48 -11.20
C THR A 202 -8.63 9.89 -10.64
N GLU A 203 -7.67 10.10 -9.73
CA GLU A 203 -7.26 11.42 -9.26
C GLU A 203 -5.74 11.47 -9.13
N TRP A 204 -5.14 12.60 -9.51
CA TRP A 204 -3.70 12.84 -9.41
C TRP A 204 -3.40 14.29 -9.03
N ARG A 205 -2.91 14.48 -7.81
CA ARG A 205 -2.56 15.78 -7.19
C ARG A 205 -1.28 15.63 -6.34
N PRO A 206 -0.11 15.34 -6.94
CA PRO A 206 1.14 15.04 -6.21
C PRO A 206 1.68 16.20 -5.36
N GLU A 207 1.19 17.41 -5.61
CA GLU A 207 1.45 18.63 -4.84
C GLU A 207 0.62 18.73 -3.55
N LYS A 208 -0.51 18.01 -3.44
CA LYS A 208 -1.31 17.93 -2.21
C LYS A 208 -0.60 17.03 -1.21
N ARG A 209 0.34 17.63 -0.47
CA ARG A 209 1.13 16.98 0.57
C ARG A 209 0.76 17.52 1.93
N TYR A 210 0.78 16.64 2.93
CA TYR A 210 0.27 16.97 4.25
C TYR A 210 1.26 16.62 5.35
N THR A 211 1.30 17.45 6.38
CA THR A 211 1.94 17.09 7.65
C THR A 211 1.06 16.10 8.43
N PRO A 212 1.61 15.28 9.33
CA PRO A 212 0.81 14.39 10.18
C PRO A 212 -0.27 15.13 10.97
N HIS A 213 0.02 16.35 11.43
CA HIS A 213 -0.94 17.20 12.14
C HIS A 213 -2.11 17.60 11.25
N GLU A 214 -1.86 18.02 9.99
CA GLU A 214 -2.95 18.34 9.05
C GLU A 214 -3.82 17.12 8.73
N ILE A 215 -3.22 15.94 8.61
CA ILE A 215 -3.97 14.69 8.40
C ILE A 215 -4.89 14.44 9.58
N LEU A 216 -4.38 14.51 10.81
CA LEU A 216 -5.17 14.29 12.01
C LEU A 216 -6.31 15.31 12.15
N ALA A 217 -6.02 16.59 11.92
CA ALA A 217 -7.01 17.65 12.04
C ALA A 217 -8.11 17.55 10.97
N ARG A 218 -7.73 17.38 9.69
CA ARG A 218 -8.68 17.42 8.56
C ARG A 218 -9.47 16.13 8.38
N LEU A 219 -8.96 15.00 8.85
CA LEU A 219 -9.72 13.75 8.92
C LEU A 219 -10.46 13.60 10.26
N GLU A 220 -10.50 14.65 11.08
CA GLU A 220 -11.18 14.69 12.37
C GLU A 220 -10.76 13.53 13.31
N LEU A 221 -9.46 13.18 13.25
CA LEU A 221 -8.87 12.10 14.05
C LEU A 221 -8.49 12.56 15.46
N GLU A 222 -8.61 13.86 15.76
CA GLU A 222 -8.43 14.39 17.10
C GLU A 222 -9.61 13.98 18.00
N ARG A 223 -9.45 12.80 18.61
CA ARG A 223 -10.28 12.21 19.67
C ARG A 223 -11.78 12.09 19.36
N ALA A 224 -12.14 11.03 18.63
CA ALA A 224 -13.31 10.26 19.06
C ALA A 224 -13.03 9.69 20.47
N PRO A 225 -13.93 9.84 21.47
CA PRO A 225 -13.74 9.24 22.79
C PRO A 225 -13.56 7.73 22.64
N GLY A 226 -12.46 7.24 23.22
CA GLY A 226 -11.88 5.94 22.90
C GLY A 226 -12.86 4.78 22.95
N ARG A 227 -12.90 4.00 21.88
CA ARG A 227 -13.44 2.65 21.93
C ARG A 227 -12.41 1.79 22.66
N ARG A 228 -12.66 1.50 23.95
CA ARG A 228 -11.82 0.59 24.73
C ARG A 228 -11.60 -0.71 23.95
N PRO A 229 -10.38 -1.28 23.94
CA PRO A 229 -10.19 -2.65 23.48
C PRO A 229 -11.09 -3.57 24.30
N LYS A 230 -11.92 -4.38 23.63
CA LYS A 230 -12.59 -5.50 24.30
C LYS A 230 -11.48 -6.43 24.78
N HIS A 231 -11.26 -6.49 26.09
CA HIS A 231 -10.47 -7.55 26.71
C HIS A 231 -11.05 -8.90 26.23
N SER A 232 -10.33 -9.58 25.34
CA SER A 232 -10.55 -11.00 25.14
C SER A 232 -10.19 -11.68 26.46
N LYS A 233 -11.17 -12.33 27.07
CA LYS A 233 -10.96 -13.12 28.28
C LYS A 233 -9.86 -14.15 28.00
N THR A 234 -8.74 -14.03 28.71
CA THR A 234 -7.77 -15.10 28.83
C THR A 234 -8.49 -16.34 29.37
N PRO A 235 -8.33 -17.53 28.78
CA PRO A 235 -8.82 -18.75 29.41
C PRO A 235 -8.04 -18.94 30.72
N SER A 236 -8.75 -18.91 31.84
CA SER A 236 -8.24 -19.29 33.14
C SER A 236 -7.75 -20.74 33.07
N VAL A 237 -6.45 -20.95 33.27
CA VAL A 237 -5.86 -22.26 33.51
C VAL A 237 -6.52 -22.84 34.76
N LYS A 238 -7.40 -23.83 34.58
CA LYS A 238 -7.80 -24.73 35.65
C LYS A 238 -6.74 -25.81 35.76
N ARG A 239 -5.96 -25.72 36.83
CA ARG A 239 -5.08 -26.78 37.33
C ARG A 239 -5.99 -27.82 37.98
N SER A 240 -5.97 -29.05 37.50
CA SER A 240 -6.47 -30.21 38.24
C SER A 240 -5.43 -31.31 38.15
N GLU A 241 -4.71 -31.48 39.26
CA GLU A 241 -3.87 -32.63 39.58
C GLU A 241 -4.76 -33.86 39.75
N TRP A 242 -4.43 -34.93 39.04
CA TRP A 242 -4.61 -36.32 39.47
C TRP A 242 -3.45 -37.13 38.88
N ASP A 243 -2.60 -37.54 39.81
CA ASP A 243 -1.68 -38.68 39.89
C ASP A 243 -1.45 -39.61 38.69
N ASP A 244 -0.16 -39.77 38.39
CA ASP A 244 0.65 -40.99 38.42
C ASP A 244 0.20 -42.30 37.75
N ALA A 245 1.19 -42.80 36.99
CA ALA A 245 1.50 -44.19 36.65
C ALA A 245 0.54 -44.94 35.71
N HIS A 246 1.01 -45.19 34.48
CA HIS A 246 1.59 -46.50 34.12
C HIS A 246 2.18 -46.46 32.70
N ASP A 247 3.50 -46.66 32.67
CA ASP A 247 4.30 -47.56 31.84
C ASP A 247 3.68 -48.28 30.60
N VAL A 248 4.61 -48.68 29.72
CA VAL A 248 4.53 -49.69 28.63
C VAL A 248 4.43 -49.16 27.18
N LEU A 249 5.62 -49.11 26.58
CA LEU A 249 6.06 -49.67 25.28
C LEU A 249 5.03 -49.98 24.16
N MET A 250 5.40 -49.47 22.98
CA MET A 250 5.18 -49.92 21.59
C MET A 250 4.64 -51.34 21.36
N PRO A 251 3.94 -51.54 20.24
CA PRO A 251 4.64 -52.01 19.02
C PRO A 251 4.75 -50.95 17.91
#